data_AF-A0A7V3X8I3-F1
#
_entry.id   AF-A0A7V3X8I3-F1
#
_cell.length_a   1.000
_cell.length_b   1.000
_cell.length_c   1.000
_cell.angle_alpha   90.00
_cell.angle_beta   90.00
_cell.angle_gamma   90.00
#
_symmetry.space_group_name_H-M   'P 1'
#
loop_
_entity.id
_entity.type
_entity.pdbx_description
1 polymer ?
#
loop_
_entity_poly.entity_id
_entity_poly.type
_entity_poly.pdbx_seq_one_letter_code
_entity_poly.pdbx_strand_id
1 'polypeptide(L)' 'MDENNLLLDKVIRTSGKREFVKHRKIQARYPMEFLCLDIKYIWVEGEKRNYFLLTILEYIQP' A
#
# COMPACT_ATOMS: atom_id res chain seq x y z
N MET A 1 1.55 28.01 -14.59
CA MET A 1 0.76 26.85 -14.11
C MET A 1 -0.69 27.24 -13.81
N ASP A 2 -0.93 28.40 -13.20
CA ASP A 2 -2.28 28.95 -12.97
C ASP A 2 -3.02 29.32 -14.26
N GLU A 3 -2.28 29.66 -15.32
CA GLU A 3 -2.82 30.05 -16.63
C GLU A 3 -3.71 28.99 -17.30
N ASN A 4 -3.56 27.71 -16.92
CA ASN A 4 -4.29 26.59 -17.52
C ASN A 4 -5.31 25.93 -16.58
N ASN A 5 -5.58 26.49 -15.39
CA ASN A 5 -6.49 25.91 -14.37
C ASN A 5 -6.24 24.41 -14.12
N LEU A 6 -4.97 23.98 -14.14
CA LEU A 6 -4.58 22.58 -13.94
C LEU A 6 -4.63 22.16 -12.47
N LEU A 7 -4.77 23.12 -11.56
CA LEU A 7 -4.92 22.91 -10.14
C LEU A 7 -6.39 23.06 -9.76
N LEU A 8 -6.88 22.13 -8.96
CA LEU A 8 -8.25 22.16 -8.47
C LEU A 8 -8.36 23.26 -7.39
N ASP A 9 -8.85 24.45 -7.76
CA ASP A 9 -9.01 25.61 -6.85
C ASP A 9 -9.92 25.36 -5.64
N LYS A 10 -10.63 24.23 -5.61
CA LYS A 10 -11.60 23.90 -4.58
C LYS A 10 -11.14 22.66 -3.79
N VAL A 11 -10.84 22.87 -2.51
CA VAL A 11 -10.64 21.79 -1.56
C VAL A 11 -11.94 20.98 -1.44
N ILE A 12 -11.91 19.72 -1.90
CA ILE A 12 -13.04 18.80 -1.76
C ILE A 12 -13.19 18.43 -0.27
N ARG A 13 -14.09 19.13 0.42
CA ARG A 13 -14.52 18.80 1.78
C ARG A 13 -15.65 17.78 1.70
N THR A 14 -15.36 16.51 1.95
CA THR A 14 -16.39 15.47 2.03
C THR A 14 -17.16 15.62 3.34
N SER A 15 -18.48 15.81 3.28
CA SER A 15 -19.36 15.70 4.43
C SER A 15 -19.78 14.24 4.62
N GLY A 16 -19.65 13.71 5.85
CA GLY A 16 -20.01 12.33 6.21
C GLY A 16 -18.83 11.37 6.40
N LYS A 17 -19.11 10.17 6.91
CA LYS A 17 -18.11 9.09 7.05
C LYS A 17 -17.70 8.63 5.65
N ARG A 18 -16.43 8.84 5.32
CA ARG A 18 -15.83 8.34 4.07
C ARG A 18 -15.79 6.81 4.12
N GLU A 19 -16.57 6.16 3.26
CA GLU A 19 -16.47 4.72 3.04
C GLU A 19 -15.38 4.41 2.00
N PHE A 20 -14.12 4.57 2.42
CA PHE A 20 -13.01 4.11 1.62
C PHE A 20 -12.96 2.59 1.71
N VAL A 21 -13.17 1.92 0.58
CA VAL A 21 -13.06 0.45 0.40
C VAL A 21 -14.29 -0.35 0.88
N LYS A 22 -15.33 -0.41 0.04
CA LYS A 22 -16.48 -1.33 0.21
C LYS A 22 -16.28 -2.71 -0.44
N HIS A 23 -15.38 -2.82 -1.42
CA HIS A 23 -15.16 -4.03 -2.24
C HIS A 23 -13.65 -4.25 -2.30
N ARG A 24 -13.16 -5.47 -2.01
CA ARG A 24 -11.74 -5.88 -1.81
C ARG A 24 -11.29 -6.05 -0.34
N LYS A 25 -12.16 -6.57 0.54
CA LYS A 25 -11.66 -7.21 1.77
C LYS A 25 -11.21 -8.63 1.42
N ILE A 26 -9.94 -8.94 1.65
CA ILE A 26 -9.43 -10.30 1.56
C ILE A 26 -10.09 -11.12 2.67
N GLN A 27 -10.70 -12.25 2.31
CA GLN A 27 -11.23 -13.22 3.25
C GLN A 27 -10.42 -14.51 3.13
N ALA A 28 -9.41 -14.67 3.98
CA ALA A 28 -8.65 -15.91 4.05
C ALA A 28 -9.44 -16.94 4.86
N ARG A 29 -9.88 -18.02 4.22
CA ARG A 29 -10.62 -19.13 4.83
C ARG A 29 -9.70 -20.28 5.22
N TYR A 30 -8.57 -20.41 4.54
CA TYR A 30 -7.60 -21.47 4.77
C TYR A 30 -6.17 -20.94 4.78
N PRO A 31 -5.23 -21.67 5.42
CA PRO A 31 -3.82 -21.32 5.33
C PRO A 31 -3.34 -21.25 3.88
N MET A 32 -2.40 -20.35 3.62
CA MET A 32 -1.72 -20.12 2.33
C MET A 32 -2.62 -19.59 1.19
N GLU A 33 -3.84 -19.16 1.49
CA GLU A 33 -4.76 -18.64 0.46
C GLU A 33 -4.34 -17.26 -0.08
N PHE A 34 -3.75 -16.42 0.78
CA PHE A 34 -3.29 -15.09 0.42
C PHE A 34 -1.88 -14.84 0.92
N LEU A 35 -0.95 -14.69 -0.03
CA LEU A 35 0.43 -14.29 0.22
C LEU A 35 0.63 -12.82 -0.14
N CYS A 36 1.20 -12.06 0.78
CA CYS A 36 1.68 -10.71 0.55
C CYS A 36 3.17 -10.73 0.29
N LEU A 37 3.58 -10.07 -0.79
CA LEU A 37 4.98 -9.96 -1.22
C LEU A 37 5.39 -8.49 -1.09
N ASP A 38 6.44 -8.23 -0.33
CA ASP A 38 7.00 -6.89 -0.15
C ASP A 38 8.49 -6.89 -0.49
N ILE A 39 8.90 -5.98 -1.38
CA ILE A 39 10.29 -5.85 -1.81
C ILE A 39 10.82 -4.52 -1.28
N LYS A 40 11.90 -4.59 -0.50
CA LYS A 40 12.60 -3.41 0.02
C LYS A 40 14.00 -3.33 -0.57
N TYR A 41 14.44 -2.12 -0.90
CA TYR A 41 15.83 -1.84 -1.22
C TYR A 41 16.53 -1.36 0.05
N ILE A 42 17.47 -2.15 0.56
CA ILE A 42 18.11 -1.91 1.85
C ILE A 42 19.63 -1.78 1.69
N TRP A 43 20.23 -0.92 2.52
CA TRP A 43 21.67 -0.79 2.65
C TRP A 43 22.19 -1.74 3.74
N VAL A 44 23.21 -2.54 3.43
CA VAL A 44 23.86 -3.44 4.40
C VAL A 44 25.25 -2.91 4.72
N GLU A 45 25.40 -2.35 5.92
CA GLU A 45 26.61 -1.64 6.34
C GLU A 45 27.86 -2.54 6.32
N GLY A 46 27.76 -3.78 6.82
CA GLY A 46 28.89 -4.72 6.88
C GLY A 46 29.46 -5.09 5.51
N GLU A 47 28.68 -4.89 4.43
CA GLU A 47 29.07 -5.22 3.07
C GLU A 47 29.21 -4.00 2.17
N LYS A 48 28.89 -2.81 2.69
CA LYS A 48 28.92 -1.53 1.98
C LYS A 48 28.22 -1.58 0.62
N ARG A 49 27.07 -2.27 0.56
CA ARG A 49 26.26 -2.39 -0.66
C ARG A 49 24.78 -2.48 -0.36
N ASN A 50 23.98 -2.20 -1.38
CA ASN A 50 22.54 -2.33 -1.32
C ASN A 50 22.07 -3.70 -1.81
N TYR A 51 20.91 -4.11 -1.31
CA TYR A 51 20.25 -5.36 -1.61
C TYR A 51 18.76 -5.20 -1.77
N PHE A 52 18.15 -6.12 -2.54
CA PHE A 52 16.71 -6.31 -2.51
C PHE A 52 16.36 -7.38 -1.47
N LEU A 53 15.55 -7.00 -0.49
CA LEU A 53 14.96 -7.91 0.48
C LEU A 53 13.53 -8.22 0.08
N LEU A 54 13.27 -9.48 -0.28
CA LEU A 54 11.91 -9.98 -0.48
C LEU A 54 11.37 -10.52 0.85
N THR A 55 10.24 -9.99 1.29
CA THR A 55 9.47 -10.51 2.43
C THR A 55 8.20 -11.16 1.90
N ILE A 56 7.95 -12.39 2.35
CA ILE A 56 6.72 -13.14 2.05
C ILE A 56 5.95 -13.29 3.35
N LEU A 57 4.71 -12.81 3.38
CA LEU A 57 3.82 -12.88 4.54
C LEU A 57 2.54 -13.60 4.15
N GLU A 58 2.01 -14.39 5.07
CA GLU A 58 0.68 -14.96 4.95
C GLU A 58 -0.33 -14.00 5.58
N TYR A 59 -1.40 -13.68 4.85
CA TYR A 59 -2.52 -12.93 5.42
C TYR A 59 -3.43 -13.89 6.18
N ILE A 60 -3.43 -13.77 7.51
CA ILE A 60 -4.33 -14.52 8.40
C ILE A 60 -5.44 -13.57 8.85
N GLN A 61 -6.69 -13.99 8.66
CA GLN A 61 -7.85 -13.27 9.15
C GLN A 61 -8.05 -13.58 10.66
N PRO A 62 -8.25 -12.57 11.52
CA PRO A 62 -8.50 -12.77 12.95
C PRO A 62 -9.91 -13.29 13.24
#